data_AF-L0GYW3-F1
#
_entry.id   AF-L0GYW3-F1
#
_cell.length_a   1.000
_cell.length_b   1.000
_cell.length_c   1.000
_cell.angle_alpha   90.00
_cell.angle_beta   90.00
_cell.angle_gamma   90.00
#
_symmetry.space_group_name_H-M   'P 1'
#
loop_
_entity.id
_entity.type
_entity.pdbx_description
1 polymer ?
#
loop_
_entity_poly.entity_id
_entity_poly.type
_entity_poly.pdbx_seq_one_letter_code
_entity_poly.pdbx_strand_id
1 'polypeptide(L)'
;MASISNDHDLRDALNELPEIEQRILGARFAEGVAQWCREERVDRAIKTALRADASPTELEDAYRAAKSYATKTYTDCGKDTDWLSQADHFVAAAAAAALTPEALLGGRQNRAWKAAVQARMAVNCAMMEDADEDFPNEAERQYLLVNEHLSAD
;
A
#
# COMPACT_ATOMS: atom_id res chain seq x y z
N MET A 1 -3.72 -13.13 -21.20
CA MET A 1 -4.46 -12.49 -20.10
C MET A 1 -4.90 -11.11 -20.56
N ALA A 2 -6.06 -10.62 -20.10
CA ALA A 2 -6.45 -9.26 -20.40
C ALA A 2 -5.48 -8.29 -19.69
N SER A 3 -4.99 -7.29 -20.40
CA SER A 3 -4.11 -6.27 -19.82
C SER A 3 -4.94 -5.38 -18.90
N ILE A 4 -4.61 -5.36 -17.61
CA ILE A 4 -5.17 -4.40 -16.66
C ILE A 4 -4.82 -3.00 -17.16
N SER A 5 -5.82 -2.15 -17.35
CA SER A 5 -5.66 -0.80 -17.90
C SER A 5 -6.51 0.27 -17.19
N ASN A 6 -7.32 -0.15 -16.21
CA ASN A 6 -8.17 0.73 -15.43
C ASN A 6 -8.43 0.13 -14.04
N ASP A 7 -9.06 0.92 -13.16
CA ASP A 7 -9.33 0.54 -11.77
C ASP A 7 -10.33 -0.59 -11.61
N HIS A 8 -11.27 -0.75 -12.54
CA HIS A 8 -12.22 -1.85 -12.51
C HIS A 8 -11.47 -3.17 -12.75
N ASP A 9 -10.67 -3.25 -13.81
CA ASP A 9 -9.85 -4.41 -14.14
C ASP A 9 -8.85 -4.72 -13.02
N LEU A 10 -8.21 -3.70 -12.45
CA LEU A 10 -7.27 -3.87 -11.34
C LEU A 10 -7.99 -4.47 -10.13
N ARG A 11 -9.15 -3.92 -9.77
CA ARG A 11 -9.88 -4.38 -8.59
C ARG A 11 -10.40 -5.80 -8.76
N ASP A 12 -10.91 -6.14 -9.94
CA ASP A 12 -11.38 -7.49 -10.24
C ASP A 12 -10.22 -8.50 -10.18
N ALA A 13 -9.10 -8.20 -10.84
CA ALA A 13 -7.90 -9.04 -10.77
C ALA A 13 -7.42 -9.25 -9.33
N LEU A 14 -7.37 -8.20 -8.52
CA LEU A 14 -6.96 -8.31 -7.12
C LEU A 14 -7.93 -9.15 -6.27
N ASN A 15 -9.23 -9.17 -6.59
CA ASN A 15 -10.23 -9.96 -5.87
C ASN A 15 -10.14 -11.45 -6.16
N GLU A 16 -9.60 -11.83 -7.32
CA GLU A 16 -9.43 -13.23 -7.71
C GLU A 16 -8.17 -13.86 -7.09
N LEU A 17 -7.26 -13.05 -6.55
CA LEU A 17 -6.01 -13.51 -5.97
C LEU A 17 -6.17 -14.20 -4.61
N PRO A 18 -5.35 -15.22 -4.31
CA PRO A 18 -5.22 -15.77 -2.97
C PRO A 18 -4.78 -14.72 -1.94
N GLU A 19 -5.07 -14.98 -0.67
CA GLU A 19 -4.77 -14.06 0.44
C GLU A 19 -3.29 -13.62 0.49
N ILE A 20 -2.38 -14.57 0.29
CA ILE A 20 -0.93 -14.33 0.30
C ILE A 20 -0.54 -13.38 -0.82
N GLU A 21 -1.06 -13.60 -2.03
CA GLU A 21 -0.75 -12.74 -3.19
C GLU A 21 -1.35 -11.34 -3.04
N GLN A 22 -2.56 -11.23 -2.48
CA GLN A 22 -3.12 -9.91 -2.15
C GLN A 22 -2.23 -9.17 -1.14
N ARG A 23 -1.71 -9.86 -0.13
CA ARG A 23 -0.77 -9.25 0.84
C ARG A 23 0.50 -8.79 0.13
N ILE A 24 1.13 -9.66 -0.67
CA ILE A 24 2.41 -9.37 -1.33
C ILE A 24 2.24 -8.22 -2.32
N LEU A 25 1.23 -8.24 -3.19
CA LEU A 25 0.96 -7.14 -4.11
C LEU A 25 0.61 -5.84 -3.39
N GLY A 26 -0.22 -5.91 -2.34
CA GLY A 26 -0.48 -4.76 -1.48
C GLY A 26 0.80 -4.18 -0.88
N ALA A 27 1.72 -5.03 -0.44
CA ALA A 27 3.01 -4.62 0.09
C ALA A 27 3.93 -4.02 -0.98
N ARG A 28 3.91 -4.54 -2.22
CA ARG A 28 4.66 -3.95 -3.36
C ARG A 28 4.13 -2.56 -3.73
N PHE A 29 2.82 -2.30 -3.56
CA PHE A 29 2.29 -0.95 -3.70
C PHE A 29 2.84 -0.02 -2.61
N ALA A 30 2.84 -0.45 -1.35
CA ALA A 30 3.42 0.31 -0.24
C ALA A 30 4.94 0.51 -0.39
N GLU A 31 5.66 -0.50 -0.87
CA GLU A 31 7.10 -0.44 -1.15
C GLU A 31 7.43 0.63 -2.19
N GLY A 32 6.64 0.73 -3.26
CA GLY A 32 6.85 1.73 -4.31
C GLY A 32 6.76 3.19 -3.84
N VAL A 33 6.16 3.43 -2.67
CA VAL A 33 6.02 4.76 -2.06
C VAL A 33 6.81 4.89 -0.75
N ALA A 34 7.57 3.87 -0.35
CA ALA A 34 8.23 3.78 0.95
C ALA A 34 9.22 4.92 1.23
N GLN A 35 9.80 5.53 0.19
CA GLN A 35 10.74 6.64 0.29
C GLN A 35 10.18 7.87 1.02
N TRP A 36 8.85 8.05 1.04
CA TRP A 36 8.21 9.15 1.75
C TRP A 36 7.91 8.84 3.22
N CYS A 37 8.19 7.62 3.68
CA CYS A 37 8.06 7.24 5.08
C CYS A 37 9.42 7.13 5.76
N ARG A 38 9.59 7.84 6.88
CA ARG A 38 10.86 7.85 7.65
C ARG A 38 10.85 6.86 8.81
N GLU A 39 9.72 6.23 9.09
CA GLU A 39 9.59 5.29 10.21
C GLU A 39 10.10 3.90 9.83
N GLU A 40 11.24 3.51 10.38
CA GLU A 40 11.85 2.20 10.13
C GLU A 40 10.93 1.01 10.45
N ARG A 41 10.01 1.17 11.43
CA ARG A 41 9.04 0.11 11.76
C ARG A 41 8.07 -0.14 10.60
N VAL A 42 7.73 0.88 9.82
CA VAL A 42 6.88 0.74 8.63
C VAL A 42 7.64 0.04 7.51
N ASP A 43 8.90 0.44 7.25
CA ASP A 43 9.76 -0.25 6.28
C ASP A 43 9.95 -1.73 6.62
N ARG A 44 10.22 -2.06 7.89
CA ARG A 44 10.28 -3.46 8.35
C ARG A 44 8.95 -4.19 8.16
N ALA A 45 7.82 -3.53 8.40
CA ALA A 45 6.50 -4.13 8.18
C ALA A 45 6.27 -4.45 6.69
N ILE A 46 6.65 -3.56 5.77
CA ILE A 46 6.59 -3.80 4.32
C ILE A 46 7.44 -5.01 3.94
N LYS A 47 8.69 -5.08 4.42
CA LYS A 47 9.59 -6.22 4.17
C LYS A 47 9.04 -7.54 4.70
N THR A 48 8.41 -7.54 5.86
CA THR A 48 7.72 -8.73 6.39
C THR A 48 6.51 -9.11 5.54
N ALA A 49 5.73 -8.15 5.05
CA ALA A 49 4.56 -8.42 4.22
C ALA A 49 4.91 -9.05 2.86
N LEU A 50 6.07 -8.69 2.29
CA LEU A 50 6.62 -9.22 1.04
C LEU A 50 7.12 -10.67 1.15
N ARG A 51 7.34 -11.18 2.36
CA ARG A 51 7.78 -12.56 2.59
C ARG A 51 6.59 -13.51 2.51
N ALA A 52 6.62 -14.43 1.56
CA ALA A 52 5.62 -15.49 1.44
C ALA A 52 5.63 -16.44 2.66
N ASP A 53 6.81 -16.63 3.27
CA ASP A 53 7.07 -17.51 4.40
C ASP A 53 6.92 -16.86 5.78
N ALA A 54 6.47 -15.60 5.85
CA ALA A 54 6.25 -14.91 7.11
C ALA A 54 5.21 -15.63 7.98
N SER A 55 5.55 -15.88 9.24
CA SER A 55 4.66 -16.51 10.19
C SER A 55 3.47 -15.61 10.56
N PRO A 56 2.33 -16.18 11.02
CA PRO A 56 1.19 -15.38 11.45
C PRO A 56 1.53 -14.35 12.54
N THR A 57 2.45 -14.68 13.45
CA THR A 57 2.90 -13.76 14.50
C THR A 57 3.72 -12.61 13.92
N GLU A 58 4.65 -12.87 13.00
CA GLU A 58 5.41 -11.81 12.32
C GLU A 58 4.47 -10.87 11.55
N LEU A 59 3.44 -11.41 10.88
CA LEU A 59 2.46 -10.63 10.15
C LEU A 59 1.59 -9.76 11.07
N GLU A 60 1.13 -10.30 12.20
CA GLU A 60 0.36 -9.55 13.20
C GLU A 60 1.18 -8.43 13.84
N ASP A 61 2.45 -8.69 14.18
CA ASP A 61 3.35 -7.68 14.74
C ASP A 61 3.65 -6.57 13.73
N ALA A 62 3.88 -6.94 12.46
CA ALA A 62 4.04 -5.99 11.36
C ALA A 62 2.79 -5.14 11.15
N TYR A 63 1.60 -5.75 11.16
CA TYR A 63 0.32 -5.05 11.06
C TYR A 63 0.17 -4.02 12.17
N ARG A 64 0.40 -4.41 13.43
CA ARG A 64 0.31 -3.52 14.59
C ARG A 64 1.30 -2.36 14.51
N ALA A 65 2.52 -2.61 14.08
CA ALA A 65 3.54 -1.58 13.92
C ALA A 65 3.11 -0.51 12.90
N ALA A 66 2.72 -0.94 11.68
CA ALA A 66 2.26 -0.03 10.63
C ALA A 66 0.96 0.69 11.03
N LYS A 67 -0.01 -0.04 11.61
CA LYS A 67 -1.31 0.51 12.01
C LYS A 67 -1.18 1.53 13.13
N SER A 68 -0.31 1.27 14.11
CA SER A 68 -0.03 2.20 15.21
C SER A 68 0.54 3.51 14.67
N TYR A 69 1.51 3.43 13.76
CA TYR A 69 2.10 4.62 13.15
C TYR A 69 1.09 5.39 12.30
N ALA A 70 0.33 4.72 11.43
CA ALA A 70 -0.73 5.35 10.65
C ALA A 70 -1.78 6.03 11.54
N THR A 71 -2.13 5.43 12.67
CA THR A 71 -3.08 6.03 13.64
C THR A 71 -2.49 7.27 14.31
N LYS A 72 -1.20 7.24 14.66
CA LYS A 72 -0.50 8.36 15.27
C LYS A 72 -0.42 9.57 14.32
N THR A 73 -0.09 9.34 13.05
CA THR A 73 0.10 10.41 12.06
C THR A 73 -1.22 10.91 11.45
N TYR A 74 -2.33 10.16 11.63
CA TYR A 74 -3.65 10.58 11.13
C TYR A 74 -4.07 11.96 11.66
N THR A 75 -3.73 12.29 12.92
CA THR A 75 -4.10 13.57 13.54
C THR A 75 -3.24 14.75 13.10
N ASP A 76 -2.14 14.51 12.38
CA ASP A 76 -1.34 15.58 11.78
C ASP A 76 -1.90 16.00 10.41
N CYS A 77 -2.84 15.23 9.85
CA CYS A 77 -3.62 15.56 8.67
C CYS A 77 -4.61 16.71 9.01
N GLY A 78 -4.15 17.96 8.85
CA GLY A 78 -4.93 19.17 9.15
C GLY A 78 -4.16 20.29 9.82
N LYS A 79 -2.90 20.09 10.23
CA LYS A 79 -1.98 21.20 10.53
C LYS A 79 -1.42 21.73 9.21
N ASP A 80 -1.44 23.06 9.06
CA ASP A 80 -1.03 23.82 7.87
C ASP A 80 0.04 23.12 7.01
N THR A 81 -0.41 22.48 5.92
CA THR A 81 0.35 22.22 4.69
C THR A 81 1.70 21.50 4.85
N ASP A 82 1.80 20.50 5.73
CA ASP A 82 2.91 19.53 5.67
C ASP A 82 2.49 18.33 4.82
N TRP A 83 2.66 18.45 3.51
CA TRP A 83 2.27 17.43 2.56
C TRP A 83 3.13 16.16 2.68
N LEU A 84 4.41 16.29 3.06
CA LEU A 84 5.28 15.14 3.29
C LEU A 84 4.88 14.35 4.54
N SER A 85 4.45 15.00 5.60
CA SER A 85 3.88 14.30 6.76
C SER A 85 2.58 13.57 6.41
N GLN A 86 1.78 14.09 5.47
CA GLN A 86 0.61 13.36 4.95
C GLN A 86 1.03 12.18 4.07
N ALA A 87 2.05 12.33 3.23
CA ALA A 87 2.59 11.23 2.45
C ALA A 87 3.08 10.09 3.36
N ASP A 88 3.84 10.42 4.40
CA ASP A 88 4.31 9.48 5.45
C ASP A 88 3.15 8.69 6.09
N HIS A 89 2.05 9.38 6.43
CA HIS A 89 0.82 8.73 6.90
C HIS A 89 0.27 7.72 5.90
N PHE A 90 0.13 8.12 4.64
CA PHE A 90 -0.46 7.28 3.60
C PHE A 90 0.40 6.07 3.24
N VAL A 91 1.73 6.18 3.31
CA VAL A 91 2.63 5.02 3.19
C VAL A 91 2.38 4.01 4.32
N ALA A 92 2.30 4.47 5.56
CA ALA A 92 2.02 3.60 6.70
C ALA A 92 0.61 2.98 6.63
N ALA A 93 -0.37 3.74 6.15
CA ALA A 93 -1.72 3.25 5.91
C ALA A 93 -1.76 2.20 4.79
N ALA A 94 -0.96 2.34 3.74
CA ALA A 94 -0.82 1.35 2.68
C ALA A 94 -0.23 0.03 3.22
N ALA A 95 0.85 0.11 4.00
CA ALA A 95 1.45 -1.05 4.65
C ALA A 95 0.47 -1.76 5.60
N ALA A 96 -0.23 -0.99 6.45
CA ALA A 96 -1.25 -1.53 7.35
C ALA A 96 -2.43 -2.17 6.59
N ALA A 97 -2.85 -1.59 5.47
CA ALA A 97 -3.89 -2.15 4.63
C ALA A 97 -3.47 -3.50 4.05
N ALA A 98 -2.25 -3.61 3.49
CA ALA A 98 -1.71 -4.85 2.95
C ALA A 98 -1.60 -5.96 3.99
N LEU A 99 -1.28 -5.60 5.23
CA LEU A 99 -1.12 -6.51 6.36
C LEU A 99 -2.42 -6.76 7.16
N THR A 100 -3.55 -6.18 6.76
CA THR A 100 -4.79 -6.31 7.53
C THR A 100 -5.18 -7.79 7.66
N PRO A 101 -5.30 -8.33 8.89
CA PRO A 101 -5.72 -9.71 9.12
C PRO A 101 -7.10 -9.98 8.53
N GLU A 102 -7.33 -11.20 8.01
CA GLU A 102 -8.59 -11.59 7.39
C GLU A 102 -9.79 -11.39 8.33
N ALA A 103 -9.63 -11.67 9.62
CA ALA A 103 -10.66 -11.46 10.64
C ALA A 103 -11.11 -9.99 10.79
N LEU A 104 -10.31 -9.02 10.30
CA LEU A 104 -10.59 -7.59 10.31
C LEU A 104 -11.03 -7.06 8.94
N LEU A 105 -10.97 -7.87 7.89
CA LEU A 105 -11.51 -7.51 6.58
C LEU A 105 -13.03 -7.71 6.57
N GLY A 106 -13.77 -6.62 6.33
CA GLY A 106 -15.20 -6.75 6.04
C GLY A 106 -15.38 -7.46 4.69
N GLY A 107 -16.39 -8.33 4.52
CA GLY A 107 -16.47 -9.28 3.38
C GLY A 107 -16.48 -8.73 1.94
N ARG A 108 -16.44 -7.42 1.70
CA ARG A 108 -16.23 -6.80 0.38
C ARG A 108 -14.91 -6.03 0.26
N GLN A 109 -14.00 -6.19 1.22
CA GLN A 109 -12.77 -5.42 1.33
C GLN A 109 -11.58 -6.25 0.89
N ASN A 110 -10.81 -5.70 -0.05
CA ASN A 110 -9.58 -6.30 -0.54
C ASN A 110 -8.39 -5.50 0.01
N ARG A 111 -7.43 -6.21 0.63
CA ARG A 111 -6.25 -5.59 1.26
C ARG A 111 -5.32 -4.93 0.24
N ALA A 112 -5.11 -5.57 -0.90
CA ALA A 112 -4.27 -5.06 -1.98
C ALA A 112 -4.86 -3.79 -2.59
N TRP A 113 -6.16 -3.80 -2.86
CA TRP A 113 -6.88 -2.62 -3.39
C TRP A 113 -6.81 -1.44 -2.42
N LYS A 114 -7.04 -1.68 -1.12
CA LYS A 114 -6.90 -0.62 -0.11
C LYS A 114 -5.47 -0.07 -0.09
N ALA A 115 -4.46 -0.94 -0.11
CA ALA A 115 -3.06 -0.52 -0.13
C ALA A 115 -2.74 0.32 -1.37
N ALA A 116 -3.23 -0.09 -2.55
CA ALA A 116 -3.09 0.64 -3.81
C ALA A 116 -3.66 2.07 -3.71
N VAL A 117 -4.87 2.22 -3.16
CA VAL A 117 -5.51 3.53 -2.96
C VAL A 117 -4.73 4.40 -1.97
N GLN A 118 -4.24 3.83 -0.87
CA GLN A 118 -3.43 4.58 0.10
C GLN A 118 -2.08 5.00 -0.52
N ALA A 119 -1.43 4.15 -1.30
CA ALA A 119 -0.19 4.49 -2.00
C ALA A 119 -0.38 5.66 -2.98
N ARG A 120 -1.49 5.68 -3.74
CA ARG A 120 -1.83 6.82 -4.61
C ARG A 120 -2.01 8.11 -3.82
N MET A 121 -2.61 8.04 -2.63
CA MET A 121 -2.73 9.22 -1.76
C MET A 121 -1.36 9.71 -1.28
N ALA A 122 -0.42 8.80 -0.98
CA ALA A 122 0.95 9.17 -0.64
C ALA A 122 1.63 9.94 -1.78
N VAL A 123 1.48 9.46 -3.02
CA VAL A 123 2.00 10.13 -4.22
C VAL A 123 1.35 11.50 -4.40
N ASN A 124 0.01 11.59 -4.32
CA ASN A 124 -0.70 12.86 -4.44
C ASN A 124 -0.22 13.88 -3.39
N CYS A 125 0.03 13.45 -2.16
CA CYS A 125 0.60 14.31 -1.13
C CYS A 125 2.03 14.74 -1.50
N ALA A 126 2.90 13.82 -1.92
CA ALA A 126 4.26 14.17 -2.35
C ALA A 126 4.28 15.14 -3.56
N MET A 127 3.37 14.97 -4.52
CA MET A 127 3.20 15.88 -5.67
C MET A 127 2.83 17.31 -5.26
N MET A 128 2.06 17.47 -4.17
CA MET A 128 1.67 18.79 -3.69
C MET A 128 2.82 19.53 -3.02
N GLU A 129 3.87 18.81 -2.56
CA GLU A 129 5.11 19.41 -2.07
C GLU A 129 5.98 19.93 -3.21
N ASP A 130 6.10 19.16 -4.29
CA ASP A 130 6.93 19.50 -5.46
C ASP A 130 6.09 19.56 -6.75
N ALA A 131 5.40 20.67 -6.94
CA ALA A 131 4.45 20.85 -8.05
C ALA A 131 5.10 20.89 -9.46
N ASP A 132 6.43 20.97 -9.54
CA ASP A 132 7.19 21.09 -10.79
C ASP A 132 7.85 19.76 -11.22
N GLU A 133 7.76 18.70 -10.41
CA GLU A 133 8.31 17.38 -10.74
C GLU A 133 7.29 16.51 -11.51
N ASP A 134 7.74 15.89 -12.62
CA ASP A 134 6.92 14.94 -13.39
C ASP A 134 6.84 13.60 -12.63
N PHE A 135 5.84 13.47 -11.77
CA PHE A 135 5.58 12.20 -11.09
C PHE A 135 4.90 11.21 -12.04
N PRO A 136 5.42 9.98 -12.17
CA PRO A 136 4.76 8.94 -12.94
C PRO A 136 3.38 8.63 -12.36
N ASN A 137 2.41 8.36 -13.23
CA ASN A 137 1.05 8.01 -12.82
C ASN A 137 1.07 6.71 -11.99
N GLU A 138 0.87 6.84 -10.68
CA GLU A 138 0.91 5.72 -9.75
C GLU A 138 -0.13 4.64 -10.08
N ALA A 139 -1.30 5.00 -10.62
CA ALA A 139 -2.28 4.01 -11.02
C ALA A 139 -1.77 3.14 -12.19
N GLU A 140 -1.12 3.76 -13.18
CA GLU A 140 -0.51 3.03 -14.30
C GLU A 140 0.64 2.13 -13.84
N ARG A 141 1.50 2.61 -12.94
CA ARG A 141 2.55 1.78 -12.32
C ARG A 141 1.95 0.55 -11.63
N GLN A 142 0.85 0.73 -10.90
CA GLN A 142 0.15 -0.37 -10.23
C GLN A 142 -0.45 -1.38 -11.23
N TYR A 143 -1.04 -0.90 -12.34
CA TYR A 143 -1.55 -1.79 -13.40
C TYR A 143 -0.42 -2.63 -14.00
N LEU A 144 0.71 -2.00 -14.34
CA LEU A 144 1.89 -2.69 -14.87
C LEU A 144 2.41 -3.73 -13.89
N LEU A 145 2.52 -3.36 -12.61
CA LEU A 145 3.02 -4.25 -11.56
C LEU A 145 2.14 -5.51 -11.39
N VAL A 146 0.81 -5.36 -11.45
CA VAL A 146 -0.09 -6.52 -11.38
C VAL A 146 -0.07 -7.32 -12.67
N ASN A 147 -0.02 -6.68 -13.85
CA ASN A 147 0.14 -7.39 -15.12
C ASN A 147 1.42 -8.25 -15.14
N GLU A 148 2.55 -7.71 -14.68
CA GLU A 148 3.81 -8.44 -14.55
C GLU A 148 3.69 -9.63 -13.59
N HIS A 149 3.06 -9.41 -12.43
CA HIS A 149 2.86 -10.46 -11.44
C HIS A 149 2.02 -11.60 -11.99
N LEU A 150 0.90 -11.28 -12.65
CA LEU A 150 0.01 -12.28 -13.26
C LEU A 150 0.64 -13.00 -14.47
N SER A 151 1.61 -12.39 -15.14
CA SER A 151 2.30 -12.99 -16.29
C SER A 151 3.50 -13.85 -15.89
N ALA A 152 3.90 -13.83 -14.62
CA ALA A 152 5.04 -14.57 -14.09
C ALA A 152 4.69 -16.00 -13.62
N ASP A 153 3.39 -16.35 -13.63
CA ASP A 153 2.83 -17.69 -13.37
C ASP A 153 2.56 -18.48 -14.67
#